data_AF-A0A7W0VC82-F1
#
_entry.id   AF-A0A7W0VC82-F1
#
_cell.length_a   1.000
_cell.length_b   1.000
_cell.length_c   1.000
_cell.angle_alpha   90.00
_cell.angle_beta   90.00
_cell.angle_gamma   90.00
#
_symmetry.space_group_name_H-M   'P 1'
#
loop_
_entity.id
_entity.type
_entity.pdbx_description
1 polymer ?
#
loop_
_entity_poly.entity_id
_entity_poly.type
_entity_poly.pdbx_seq_one_letter_code
_entity_poly.pdbx_strand_id
1 'polypeptide(L)'
;MALAFAVATACYHPTLRDCAVECSAPTDCSGDQICRDGWCTGEGTDACQVPSTSADSGAGDAAVDGPLPDSDPGLCPLGCTNGTCDANGVCVIDCSATGSCAEADVRCPPNVPCRVICGDGACAKKIICGLATSCDVDCVGTGSCRDEIQCGTIPCDVTCSGASSCAKRVKCGMSCSCDVRCTGINACAEIAECPMGTSCALGRGCSSVVPGCETCAP
;
A
#
# COMPACT_ATOMS: atom_id res chain seq x y z
N MET A 1 -31.44 38.40 -29.92
CA MET A 1 -30.57 37.81 -28.88
C MET A 1 -30.41 36.34 -29.20
N ALA A 2 -29.42 36.01 -30.02
CA ALA A 2 -29.14 34.64 -30.44
C ALA A 2 -27.81 34.23 -29.78
N LEU A 3 -27.85 33.24 -28.89
CA LEU A 3 -26.67 32.64 -28.28
C LEU A 3 -25.98 31.76 -29.33
N ALA A 4 -24.73 32.07 -29.65
CA ALA A 4 -23.85 31.22 -30.44
C ALA A 4 -23.19 30.18 -29.52
N PHE A 5 -23.39 28.90 -29.82
CA PHE A 5 -22.61 27.81 -29.23
C PHE A 5 -21.23 27.77 -29.91
N ALA A 6 -20.17 27.98 -29.13
CA ALA A 6 -18.80 27.73 -29.57
C ALA A 6 -18.51 26.23 -29.40
N VAL A 7 -18.43 25.50 -30.52
CA VAL A 7 -17.92 24.13 -30.53
C VAL A 7 -16.40 24.23 -30.56
N ALA A 8 -15.74 23.81 -29.48
CA ALA A 8 -14.29 23.69 -29.44
C ALA A 8 -13.84 22.54 -30.34
N THR A 9 -13.53 22.83 -31.59
CA THR A 9 -12.73 21.93 -32.43
C THR A 9 -11.33 21.88 -31.83
N ALA A 10 -11.01 20.77 -31.16
CA ALA A 10 -9.64 20.48 -30.75
C ALA A 10 -8.78 20.43 -32.02
N CYS A 11 -7.97 21.47 -32.23
CA CYS A 11 -6.99 21.53 -33.29
C CYS A 11 -5.92 20.46 -33.05
N TYR A 12 -6.00 19.35 -33.78
CA TYR A 12 -5.00 18.29 -33.78
C TYR A 12 -3.79 18.70 -34.63
N HIS A 13 -2.59 18.41 -34.11
CA HIS A 13 -1.30 18.88 -34.60
C HIS A 13 -0.71 17.87 -35.61
N PRO A 14 -0.35 18.25 -36.85
CA PRO A 14 -0.06 17.34 -37.97
C PRO A 14 1.35 16.68 -37.92
N THR A 15 1.93 16.54 -36.73
CA THR A 15 3.28 15.98 -36.51
C THR A 15 3.27 14.78 -35.56
N LEU A 16 2.09 14.24 -35.26
CA LEU A 16 1.95 13.13 -34.33
C LEU A 16 2.36 11.81 -34.99
N ARG A 17 3.19 11.08 -34.26
CA ARG A 17 3.84 9.83 -34.65
C ARG A 17 2.79 8.77 -35.01
N ASP A 18 3.19 7.81 -35.85
CA ASP A 18 2.40 6.61 -36.12
C ASP A 18 1.86 6.01 -34.81
N CYS A 19 0.62 5.49 -34.84
CA CYS A 19 -0.03 4.81 -33.72
C CYS A 19 -0.47 5.71 -32.54
N ALA A 20 -0.71 7.00 -32.78
CA ALA A 20 -1.25 7.92 -31.76
C ALA A 20 -2.74 8.27 -31.93
N VAL A 21 -3.36 7.89 -33.06
CA VAL A 21 -4.75 8.23 -33.40
C VAL A 21 -5.55 6.97 -33.64
N GLU A 22 -6.63 6.82 -32.90
CA GLU A 22 -7.62 5.77 -33.15
C GLU A 22 -8.45 6.09 -34.39
N CYS A 23 -8.77 5.08 -35.18
CA CYS A 23 -9.58 5.20 -36.38
C CYS A 23 -10.60 4.06 -36.47
N SER A 24 -11.77 4.38 -37.01
CA SER A 24 -12.81 3.40 -37.34
C SER A 24 -12.95 3.24 -38.86
N ALA A 25 -12.51 4.24 -39.63
CA ALA A 25 -12.50 4.25 -41.08
C ALA A 25 -11.23 4.93 -41.62
N PRO A 26 -10.84 4.67 -42.88
CA PRO A 26 -9.66 5.30 -43.50
C PRO A 26 -9.70 6.84 -43.53
N THR A 27 -10.90 7.43 -43.54
CA THR A 27 -11.10 8.88 -43.54
C THR A 27 -10.78 9.56 -42.21
N ASP A 28 -10.65 8.78 -41.14
CA ASP A 28 -10.31 9.29 -39.81
C ASP A 28 -8.81 9.58 -39.68
N CYS A 29 -8.01 9.01 -40.60
CA CYS A 29 -6.58 9.20 -40.67
C CYS A 29 -6.23 10.41 -41.54
N SER A 30 -5.19 11.14 -41.14
CA SER A 30 -4.74 12.33 -41.85
C SER A 30 -3.55 12.03 -42.76
N GLY A 31 -3.51 12.67 -43.94
CA GLY A 31 -2.43 12.51 -44.91
C GLY A 31 -2.43 11.13 -45.56
N ASP A 32 -1.24 10.54 -45.71
CA ASP A 32 -1.03 9.23 -46.35
C ASP A 32 -1.12 8.05 -45.35
N GLN A 33 -1.79 8.25 -44.20
CA GLN A 33 -1.96 7.21 -43.19
C GLN A 33 -3.13 6.29 -43.51
N ILE A 34 -2.98 5.01 -43.21
CA ILE A 34 -3.99 3.98 -43.40
C ILE A 34 -4.47 3.51 -42.02
N CYS A 35 -5.78 3.33 -41.87
CA CYS A 35 -6.36 2.76 -40.66
C CYS A 35 -6.09 1.25 -40.60
N ARG A 36 -5.29 0.81 -39.63
CA ARG A 36 -4.89 -0.58 -39.44
C ARG A 36 -5.03 -0.95 -37.96
N ASP A 37 -5.81 -2.00 -37.69
CA ASP A 37 -6.09 -2.48 -36.32
C ASP A 37 -6.63 -1.41 -35.36
N GLY A 38 -7.41 -0.47 -35.89
CA GLY A 38 -8.02 0.62 -35.12
C GLY A 38 -7.11 1.82 -34.90
N TRP A 39 -5.93 1.87 -35.54
CA TRP A 39 -4.98 2.96 -35.41
C TRP A 39 -4.47 3.46 -36.77
N CYS A 40 -4.19 4.76 -36.87
CA CYS A 40 -3.60 5.34 -38.08
C CYS A 40 -2.08 5.09 -38.15
N THR A 41 -1.62 4.52 -39.26
CA THR A 41 -0.21 4.19 -39.51
C THR A 41 0.24 4.62 -40.90
N GLY A 42 1.50 5.06 -41.06
CA GLY A 42 2.08 5.31 -42.37
C GLY A 42 2.23 4.05 -43.24
N GLU A 43 2.24 4.23 -44.57
CA GLU A 43 2.44 3.14 -45.53
C GLU A 43 3.73 2.35 -45.27
N GLY A 44 3.61 1.02 -45.18
CA GLY A 44 4.74 0.10 -44.92
C GLY A 44 4.92 -0.28 -43.44
N THR A 45 4.06 0.20 -42.54
CA THR A 45 4.08 -0.18 -41.12
C THR A 45 3.15 -1.37 -40.90
N ASP A 46 3.70 -2.52 -40.48
CA ASP A 46 2.93 -3.78 -40.42
C ASP A 46 2.11 -3.98 -39.14
N ALA A 47 2.43 -3.28 -38.05
CA ALA A 47 1.60 -3.24 -36.85
C ALA A 47 2.03 -2.10 -35.91
N CYS A 48 1.06 -1.53 -35.21
CA CYS A 48 1.32 -0.71 -34.04
C CYS A 48 1.72 -1.59 -32.85
N GLN A 49 3.02 -1.69 -32.57
CA GLN A 49 3.45 -2.13 -31.25
C GLN A 49 3.24 -0.96 -30.28
N VAL A 50 2.00 -0.81 -29.80
CA VAL A 50 1.79 -0.11 -28.53
C VAL A 50 2.66 -0.84 -27.50
N PRO A 51 3.60 -0.17 -26.80
CA PRO A 51 4.21 -0.78 -25.63
C PRO A 51 3.04 -1.17 -24.74
N SER A 52 2.96 -2.44 -24.38
CA SER A 52 1.83 -3.02 -23.63
C SER A 52 1.82 -2.46 -22.21
N THR A 53 1.46 -1.20 -22.06
CA THR A 53 0.86 -0.67 -20.85
C THR A 53 -0.63 -0.64 -21.13
N SER A 54 -1.28 -1.73 -20.70
CA SER A 54 -2.71 -1.80 -20.39
C SER A 54 -3.66 -1.39 -21.51
N ALA A 55 -4.06 -2.39 -22.30
CA ALA A 55 -5.37 -2.38 -22.93
C ALA A 55 -6.43 -2.41 -21.82
N ASP A 56 -7.21 -1.34 -21.70
CA ASP A 56 -8.48 -1.38 -21.01
C ASP A 56 -9.50 -0.55 -21.80
N SER A 57 -10.38 -1.26 -22.51
CA SER A 57 -11.62 -0.74 -23.06
C SER A 57 -12.56 -1.92 -23.26
N GLY A 58 -13.20 -2.31 -22.16
CA GLY A 58 -14.32 -3.22 -22.13
C GLY A 58 -15.18 -2.90 -20.91
N ALA A 59 -16.08 -1.93 -21.06
CA ALA A 59 -17.06 -1.58 -20.05
C ALA A 59 -17.86 -2.81 -19.60
N GLY A 60 -17.77 -3.10 -18.30
CA GLY A 60 -18.57 -4.08 -17.60
C GLY A 60 -18.38 -3.86 -16.11
N ASP A 61 -19.35 -3.17 -15.49
CA ASP A 61 -19.45 -2.90 -14.07
C ASP A 61 -19.50 -4.19 -13.24
N ALA A 62 -18.33 -4.77 -12.98
CA ALA A 62 -18.08 -5.60 -11.83
C ALA A 62 -16.80 -5.07 -11.21
N ALA A 63 -16.90 -4.48 -10.03
CA ALA A 63 -15.75 -4.33 -9.15
C ALA A 63 -15.14 -5.72 -8.99
N VAL A 64 -14.06 -5.99 -9.73
CA VAL A 64 -13.24 -7.16 -9.50
C VAL A 64 -12.50 -6.85 -8.21
N ASP A 65 -13.14 -7.25 -7.11
CA ASP A 65 -12.57 -7.46 -5.79
C ASP A 65 -11.57 -8.64 -5.89
N GLY A 66 -10.60 -8.48 -6.76
CA GLY A 66 -9.51 -9.42 -6.97
C GLY A 66 -8.46 -9.12 -5.90
N PRO A 67 -8.00 -10.11 -5.12
CA PRO A 67 -6.90 -9.91 -4.20
C PRO A 67 -5.73 -9.32 -5.00
N LEU A 68 -5.22 -8.19 -4.53
CA LEU A 68 -3.97 -7.61 -5.03
C LEU A 68 -2.95 -8.75 -5.15
N PRO A 69 -2.23 -8.88 -6.28
CA PRO A 69 -1.29 -9.98 -6.47
C PRO A 69 -0.34 -10.01 -5.28
N ASP A 70 -0.32 -11.17 -4.61
CA ASP A 70 0.51 -11.44 -3.47
C ASP A 70 1.96 -11.07 -3.80
N SER A 71 2.42 -9.99 -3.18
CA SER A 71 3.81 -9.60 -2.98
C SER A 71 4.77 -10.12 -4.07
N ASP A 72 4.81 -9.48 -5.24
CA ASP A 72 5.87 -9.79 -6.21
C ASP A 72 7.22 -9.54 -5.52
N PRO A 73 8.04 -10.59 -5.26
CA PRO A 73 9.28 -10.46 -4.53
C PRO A 73 10.27 -9.52 -5.23
N GLY A 74 10.07 -9.23 -6.53
CA GLY A 74 10.83 -8.25 -7.28
C GLY A 74 10.57 -6.78 -6.89
N LEU A 75 9.46 -6.47 -6.20
CA LEU A 75 9.12 -5.10 -5.81
C LEU A 75 9.76 -4.68 -4.48
N CYS A 76 10.08 -5.63 -3.60
CA CYS A 76 10.65 -5.32 -2.30
C CYS A 76 11.95 -4.50 -2.41
N PRO A 77 12.95 -4.87 -3.24
CA PRO A 77 14.21 -4.13 -3.33
C PRO A 77 14.05 -2.67 -3.78
N LEU A 78 12.97 -2.34 -4.49
CA LEU A 78 12.66 -0.99 -4.94
C LEU A 78 11.98 -0.15 -3.84
N GLY A 79 11.17 -0.78 -2.99
CA GLY A 79 10.41 -0.11 -1.93
C GLY A 79 11.12 -0.05 -0.58
N CYS A 80 11.87 -1.09 -0.20
CA CYS A 80 12.46 -1.25 1.13
C CYS A 80 13.79 -0.49 1.28
N THR A 81 13.73 0.83 1.37
CA THR A 81 14.93 1.69 1.48
C THR A 81 15.51 1.76 2.90
N ASN A 82 14.71 1.46 3.92
CA ASN A 82 15.08 1.55 5.34
C ASN A 82 15.31 0.17 6.00
N GLY A 83 15.43 -0.89 5.20
CA GLY A 83 15.54 -2.25 5.69
C GLY A 83 16.17 -3.19 4.67
N THR A 84 16.01 -4.49 4.91
CA THR A 84 16.48 -5.56 4.02
C THR A 84 15.33 -6.44 3.60
N CYS A 85 15.22 -6.72 2.30
CA CYS A 85 14.25 -7.69 1.80
C CYS A 85 14.66 -9.11 2.13
N ASP A 86 13.76 -9.87 2.73
CA ASP A 86 13.96 -11.31 2.91
C ASP A 86 13.66 -12.09 1.62
N ALA A 87 13.84 -13.41 1.66
CA ALA A 87 13.59 -14.28 0.52
C ALA A 87 12.11 -14.35 0.07
N ASN A 88 11.19 -13.88 0.92
CA ASN A 88 9.74 -13.86 0.66
C ASN A 88 9.26 -12.49 0.19
N GLY A 89 10.15 -11.52 0.02
CA GLY A 89 9.80 -10.15 -0.36
C GLY A 89 9.26 -9.31 0.80
N VAL A 90 9.51 -9.69 2.05
CA VAL A 90 9.19 -8.89 3.24
C VAL A 90 10.30 -7.88 3.49
N CYS A 91 9.94 -6.61 3.64
CA CYS A 91 10.86 -5.57 4.08
C CYS A 91 11.11 -5.68 5.58
N VAL A 92 12.28 -6.19 5.97
CA VAL A 92 12.69 -6.33 7.37
C VAL A 92 13.47 -5.11 7.82
N ILE A 93 12.92 -4.37 8.76
CA ILE A 93 13.56 -3.25 9.45
C ILE A 93 14.06 -3.77 10.80
N ASP A 94 15.34 -4.16 10.85
CA ASP A 94 15.97 -4.70 12.05
C ASP A 94 16.59 -3.58 12.92
N CYS A 95 15.88 -3.23 13.98
CA CYS A 95 16.32 -2.30 15.03
C CYS A 95 16.60 -3.06 16.34
N SER A 96 17.06 -4.32 16.27
CA SER A 96 17.31 -5.17 17.46
C SER A 96 18.46 -4.71 18.35
N ALA A 97 19.41 -3.94 17.82
CA ALA A 97 20.45 -3.32 18.63
C ALA A 97 19.89 -2.21 19.54
N THR A 98 20.46 -2.08 20.75
CA THR A 98 20.01 -1.11 21.76
C THR A 98 20.00 0.32 21.22
N GLY A 99 18.86 1.00 21.34
CA GLY A 99 18.67 2.38 20.89
C GLY A 99 18.61 2.57 19.37
N SER A 100 18.61 1.49 18.59
CA SER A 100 18.48 1.58 17.13
C SER A 100 17.14 2.21 16.73
N CYS A 101 17.16 2.97 15.64
CA CYS A 101 15.95 3.62 15.10
C CYS A 101 15.23 4.55 16.11
N ALA A 102 15.92 5.03 17.15
CA ALA A 102 15.31 5.87 18.19
C ALA A 102 15.13 7.34 17.76
N GLU A 103 15.84 7.78 16.73
CA GLU A 103 15.90 9.19 16.32
C GLU A 103 14.78 9.60 15.34
N ALA A 104 14.25 8.64 14.57
CA ALA A 104 13.29 8.90 13.49
C ALA A 104 12.11 7.92 13.54
N ASP A 105 11.01 8.31 12.89
CA ASP A 105 9.85 7.43 12.68
C ASP A 105 10.27 6.23 11.83
N VAL A 106 9.81 5.03 12.22
CA VAL A 106 9.93 3.83 11.38
C VAL A 106 8.73 3.80 10.44
N ARG A 107 8.99 3.85 9.13
CA ARG A 107 7.95 3.89 8.09
C ARG A 107 8.08 2.68 7.19
N CYS A 108 7.05 1.84 7.20
CA CYS A 108 6.96 0.72 6.29
C CYS A 108 6.70 1.22 4.86
N PRO A 109 7.36 0.62 3.85
CA PRO A 109 7.22 1.05 2.47
C PRO A 109 5.83 0.70 1.91
N PRO A 110 5.36 1.45 0.90
CA PRO A 110 4.09 1.16 0.25
C PRO A 110 4.12 -0.16 -0.51
N ASN A 111 3.00 -0.89 -0.51
CA ASN A 111 2.77 -2.09 -1.33
C ASN A 111 3.74 -3.27 -1.10
N VAL A 112 4.41 -3.33 0.06
CA VAL A 112 5.33 -4.42 0.43
C VAL A 112 5.02 -4.87 1.86
N PRO A 113 5.05 -6.18 2.18
CA PRO A 113 4.93 -6.65 3.55
C PRO A 113 6.08 -6.08 4.40
N CYS A 114 5.80 -5.64 5.61
CA CYS A 114 6.79 -5.01 6.47
C CYS A 114 6.92 -5.75 7.79
N ARG A 115 8.16 -6.03 8.21
CA ARG A 115 8.46 -6.55 9.54
C ARG A 115 9.43 -5.64 10.26
N VAL A 116 9.09 -5.22 11.47
CA VAL A 116 9.89 -4.31 12.30
C VAL A 116 10.28 -5.01 13.59
N ILE A 117 11.58 -5.09 13.89
CA ILE A 117 12.09 -5.74 15.11
C ILE A 117 12.77 -4.68 15.96
N CYS A 118 12.29 -4.45 17.19
CA CYS A 118 12.78 -3.38 18.06
C CYS A 118 13.40 -3.94 19.34
N GLY A 119 14.71 -3.73 19.51
CA GLY A 119 15.47 -4.04 20.73
C GLY A 119 15.30 -3.01 21.84
N ASP A 120 16.19 -3.07 22.85
CA ASP A 120 16.07 -2.24 24.06
C ASP A 120 16.12 -0.74 23.73
N GLY A 121 15.09 0.00 24.13
CA GLY A 121 14.95 1.43 23.83
C GLY A 121 14.90 1.78 22.33
N ALA A 122 14.79 0.77 21.45
CA ALA A 122 14.72 0.96 20.01
C ALA A 122 13.34 1.43 19.56
N CYS A 123 13.26 1.98 18.35
CA CYS A 123 12.01 2.46 17.76
C CYS A 123 11.26 3.42 18.70
N ALA A 124 12.00 4.35 19.32
CA ALA A 124 11.46 5.25 20.34
C ALA A 124 10.47 6.30 19.78
N LYS A 125 10.39 6.44 18.45
CA LYS A 125 9.42 7.28 17.72
C LYS A 125 8.27 6.43 17.18
N LYS A 126 7.47 7.01 16.27
CA LYS A 126 6.28 6.35 15.74
C LYS A 126 6.66 5.24 14.78
N ILE A 127 5.86 4.18 14.76
CA ILE A 127 5.89 3.15 13.72
C ILE A 127 4.66 3.35 12.85
N ILE A 128 4.86 3.51 11.53
CA ILE A 128 3.79 3.86 10.59
C ILE A 128 3.73 2.79 9.51
N CYS A 129 2.68 1.96 9.60
CA CYS A 129 2.48 0.78 8.77
C CYS A 129 1.56 1.02 7.57
N GLY A 130 0.67 2.02 7.63
CA GLY A 130 -0.56 2.09 6.81
C GLY A 130 -0.43 2.18 5.28
N LEU A 131 0.77 2.08 4.72
CA LEU A 131 1.00 1.99 3.27
C LEU A 131 1.45 0.59 2.82
N ALA A 132 1.93 -0.25 3.75
CA ALA A 132 2.36 -1.62 3.46
C ALA A 132 1.16 -2.52 3.10
N THR A 133 1.42 -3.74 2.64
CA THR A 133 0.37 -4.76 2.45
C THR A 133 0.06 -5.52 3.73
N SER A 134 1.03 -5.64 4.64
CA SER A 134 0.89 -6.15 6.00
C SER A 134 1.99 -5.56 6.90
N CYS A 135 1.75 -5.52 8.21
CA CYS A 135 2.72 -5.04 9.19
C CYS A 135 2.86 -6.02 10.35
N ASP A 136 4.08 -6.48 10.57
CA ASP A 136 4.47 -7.29 11.73
C ASP A 136 5.45 -6.45 12.58
N VAL A 137 5.12 -6.22 13.85
CA VAL A 137 5.91 -5.38 14.75
C VAL A 137 6.26 -6.14 16.02
N ASP A 138 7.54 -6.47 16.15
CA ASP A 138 8.13 -7.19 17.28
C ASP A 138 8.84 -6.22 18.24
N CYS A 139 8.15 -5.81 19.30
CA CYS A 139 8.68 -4.95 20.36
C CYS A 139 9.26 -5.82 21.50
N VAL A 140 10.45 -6.37 21.26
CA VAL A 140 11.10 -7.36 22.14
C VAL A 140 11.92 -6.72 23.27
N GLY A 141 12.49 -5.55 23.04
CA GLY A 141 13.33 -4.88 24.03
C GLY A 141 12.55 -4.11 25.09
N THR A 142 13.18 -3.90 26.24
CA THR A 142 12.66 -3.04 27.31
C THR A 142 12.50 -1.61 26.81
N GLY A 143 11.31 -1.04 26.99
CA GLY A 143 10.98 0.31 26.51
C GLY A 143 11.04 0.47 24.99
N SER A 144 11.02 -0.62 24.22
CA SER A 144 10.90 -0.60 22.76
C SER A 144 9.53 -0.07 22.32
N CYS A 145 9.45 0.49 21.10
CA CYS A 145 8.19 0.99 20.54
C CYS A 145 7.50 1.97 21.50
N ARG A 146 8.27 2.92 22.04
CA ARG A 146 7.83 3.78 23.15
C ARG A 146 6.73 4.76 22.73
N ASP A 147 6.67 5.12 21.45
CA ASP A 147 5.62 5.97 20.90
C ASP A 147 4.50 5.16 20.25
N GLU A 148 3.59 5.86 19.58
CA GLU A 148 2.43 5.30 18.90
C GLU A 148 2.81 4.41 17.71
N ILE A 149 2.13 3.27 17.60
CA ILE A 149 2.14 2.39 16.42
C ILE A 149 0.86 2.65 15.63
N GLN A 150 0.98 2.97 14.33
CA GLN A 150 -0.13 3.29 13.43
C GLN A 150 -0.29 2.21 12.36
N CYS A 151 -1.24 1.30 12.57
CA CYS A 151 -1.47 0.18 11.66
C CYS A 151 -2.11 0.60 10.32
N GLY A 152 -2.95 1.64 10.31
CA GLY A 152 -3.70 2.04 9.11
C GLY A 152 -4.84 1.07 8.78
N THR A 153 -5.09 0.81 7.51
CA THR A 153 -6.18 -0.06 7.02
C THR A 153 -5.74 -1.48 6.71
N ILE A 154 -4.49 -1.84 6.97
CA ILE A 154 -3.92 -3.15 6.60
C ILE A 154 -3.92 -4.14 7.77
N PRO A 155 -3.73 -5.44 7.51
CA PRO A 155 -3.45 -6.42 8.56
C PRO A 155 -2.22 -6.01 9.38
N CYS A 156 -2.35 -6.05 10.71
CA CYS A 156 -1.33 -5.58 11.65
C CYS A 156 -1.19 -6.55 12.84
N ASP A 157 -0.06 -7.23 12.96
CA ASP A 157 0.29 -8.02 14.14
C ASP A 157 1.35 -7.26 14.94
N VAL A 158 1.04 -6.96 16.21
CA VAL A 158 1.92 -6.23 17.11
C VAL A 158 2.16 -7.07 18.35
N THR A 159 3.41 -7.48 18.55
CA THR A 159 3.83 -8.25 19.71
C THR A 159 4.68 -7.41 20.66
N CYS A 160 4.13 -7.10 21.82
CA CYS A 160 4.74 -6.31 22.88
C CYS A 160 5.21 -7.24 24.00
N SER A 161 6.44 -7.76 23.88
CA SER A 161 7.02 -8.73 24.82
C SER A 161 8.07 -8.13 25.77
N GLY A 162 8.67 -7.00 25.39
CA GLY A 162 9.57 -6.26 26.26
C GLY A 162 8.88 -5.60 27.46
N ALA A 163 9.60 -5.42 28.56
CA ALA A 163 9.05 -4.69 29.70
C ALA A 163 8.81 -3.21 29.33
N SER A 164 7.63 -2.68 29.64
CA SER A 164 7.20 -1.33 29.26
C SER A 164 7.35 -1.03 27.75
N SER A 165 7.36 -2.06 26.90
CA SER A 165 7.22 -1.87 25.45
C SER A 165 5.85 -1.28 25.13
N CYS A 166 5.63 -0.78 23.91
CA CYS A 166 4.33 -0.24 23.46
C CYS A 166 3.66 0.65 24.53
N ALA A 167 4.47 1.53 25.12
CA ALA A 167 4.06 2.31 26.30
C ALA A 167 2.91 3.27 25.99
N LYS A 168 2.79 3.69 24.72
CA LYS A 168 1.66 4.44 24.20
C LYS A 168 0.72 3.55 23.40
N ARG A 169 -0.45 4.09 23.03
CA ARG A 169 -1.46 3.33 22.29
C ARG A 169 -0.98 2.78 20.95
N VAL A 170 -1.45 1.57 20.64
CA VAL A 170 -1.44 0.97 19.30
C VAL A 170 -2.74 1.37 18.60
N LYS A 171 -2.66 2.00 17.43
CA LYS A 171 -3.81 2.46 16.65
C LYS A 171 -4.20 1.47 15.57
N CYS A 172 -5.24 0.71 15.84
CA CYS A 172 -5.85 -0.25 14.93
C CYS A 172 -7.27 0.11 14.50
N GLY A 173 -7.81 1.28 14.88
CA GLY A 173 -9.23 1.59 14.67
C GLY A 173 -9.74 1.50 13.23
N MET A 174 -8.85 1.64 12.23
CA MET A 174 -9.18 1.51 10.80
C MET A 174 -8.68 0.19 10.18
N SER A 175 -7.97 -0.65 10.94
CA SER A 175 -7.34 -1.86 10.42
C SER A 175 -8.40 -2.92 10.13
N CYS A 176 -8.24 -3.62 9.01
CA CYS A 176 -9.10 -4.74 8.66
C CYS A 176 -8.81 -5.98 9.51
N SER A 177 -7.63 -6.10 10.10
CA SER A 177 -7.32 -7.18 11.04
C SER A 177 -6.17 -6.72 11.92
N CYS A 178 -6.41 -6.65 13.23
CA CYS A 178 -5.37 -6.23 14.17
C CYS A 178 -5.32 -7.15 15.38
N ASP A 179 -4.14 -7.73 15.57
CA ASP A 179 -3.77 -8.52 16.73
C ASP A 179 -2.70 -7.78 17.52
N VAL A 180 -2.99 -7.44 18.78
CA VAL A 180 -2.02 -6.81 19.68
C VAL A 180 -1.83 -7.70 20.89
N ARG A 181 -0.64 -8.29 21.02
CA ARG A 181 -0.29 -9.22 22.11
C ARG A 181 0.63 -8.55 23.12
N CYS A 182 0.08 -8.22 24.28
CA CYS A 182 0.81 -7.60 25.39
C CYS A 182 1.24 -8.67 26.39
N THR A 183 2.47 -9.18 26.27
CA THR A 183 2.98 -10.25 27.16
C THR A 183 4.05 -9.77 28.14
N GLY A 184 4.73 -8.67 27.81
CA GLY A 184 5.72 -8.07 28.70
C GLY A 184 5.09 -7.35 29.91
N ILE A 185 5.87 -7.16 30.96
CA ILE A 185 5.44 -6.43 32.17
C ILE A 185 5.16 -4.98 31.76
N ASN A 186 3.91 -4.51 31.96
CA ASN A 186 3.46 -3.18 31.55
C ASN A 186 3.64 -2.88 30.05
N ALA A 187 3.70 -3.91 29.19
CA ALA A 187 3.95 -3.80 27.75
C ALA A 187 2.82 -3.12 26.93
N CYS A 188 1.70 -2.75 27.55
CA CYS A 188 0.63 -1.96 26.95
C CYS A 188 0.07 -1.05 28.05
N ALA A 189 0.84 0.00 28.39
CA ALA A 189 0.46 0.89 29.48
C ALA A 189 -0.80 1.70 29.16
N GLU A 190 -1.01 2.02 27.88
CA GLU A 190 -2.28 2.51 27.33
C GLU A 190 -3.06 1.37 26.67
N ILE A 191 -4.39 1.49 26.61
CA ILE A 191 -5.24 0.50 25.95
C ILE A 191 -5.11 0.69 24.43
N ALA A 192 -4.97 -0.42 23.69
CA ALA A 192 -4.97 -0.39 22.23
C ALA A 192 -6.33 0.08 21.67
N GLU A 193 -6.28 0.85 20.59
CA GLU A 193 -7.46 1.32 19.86
C GLU A 193 -7.82 0.25 18.82
N CYS A 194 -8.60 -0.76 19.23
CA CYS A 194 -8.93 -1.90 18.39
C CYS A 194 -9.98 -1.58 17.32
N PRO A 195 -10.03 -2.36 16.21
CA PRO A 195 -11.15 -2.33 15.28
C PRO A 195 -12.46 -2.52 16.05
N MET A 196 -13.52 -1.81 15.66
CA MET A 196 -14.84 -1.89 16.33
C MET A 196 -14.81 -1.67 17.86
N GLY A 197 -13.79 -0.98 18.38
CA GLY A 197 -13.67 -0.63 19.80
C GLY A 197 -13.52 -1.84 20.71
N THR A 198 -14.34 -1.93 21.75
CA THR A 198 -14.19 -2.95 22.81
C THR A 198 -14.57 -4.37 22.38
N SER A 199 -15.29 -4.54 21.27
CA SER A 199 -15.71 -5.85 20.78
C SER A 199 -14.52 -6.73 20.35
N CYS A 200 -13.44 -6.11 19.90
CA CYS A 200 -12.22 -6.77 19.46
C CYS A 200 -11.08 -6.66 20.49
N ALA A 201 -11.37 -6.13 21.67
CA ALA A 201 -10.37 -5.95 22.71
C ALA A 201 -10.06 -7.29 23.41
N LEU A 202 -8.76 -7.58 23.56
CA LEU A 202 -8.25 -8.70 24.34
C LEU A 202 -7.40 -8.15 25.50
N GLY A 203 -8.06 -7.91 26.63
CA GLY A 203 -7.44 -7.25 27.78
C GLY A 203 -7.06 -5.80 27.45
N ARG A 204 -5.76 -5.54 27.28
CA ARG A 204 -5.24 -4.22 26.84
C ARG A 204 -4.82 -4.20 25.38
N GLY A 205 -4.83 -5.36 24.71
CA GLY A 205 -4.54 -5.51 23.30
C GLY A 205 -5.81 -5.74 22.47
N CYS A 206 -5.62 -6.24 21.26
CA CYS A 206 -6.67 -6.52 20.27
C CYS A 206 -6.55 -7.96 19.78
N SER A 207 -7.65 -8.52 19.31
CA SER A 207 -7.69 -9.84 18.67
C SER A 207 -8.60 -9.79 17.45
N SER A 208 -8.08 -10.21 16.30
CA SER A 208 -8.84 -10.36 15.06
C SER A 208 -9.62 -11.67 15.00
N VAL A 209 -9.39 -12.59 15.94
CA VAL A 209 -10.03 -13.92 15.98
C VAL A 209 -11.54 -13.85 16.28
N VAL A 210 -12.00 -12.74 16.87
CA VAL A 210 -13.42 -12.55 17.16
C VAL A 210 -14.14 -12.17 15.86
N PRO A 211 -15.23 -12.88 15.47
CA PRO A 211 -15.93 -12.59 14.23
C PRO A 211 -16.38 -11.13 14.12
N GLY A 212 -16.06 -10.51 12.98
CA GLY A 212 -16.26 -9.08 12.70
C GLY A 212 -15.00 -8.23 12.95
N CYS A 213 -14.03 -8.69 13.72
CA CYS A 213 -12.79 -7.98 14.01
C CYS A 213 -11.73 -8.10 12.90
N GLU A 214 -11.98 -9.01 11.96
CA GLU A 214 -11.28 -9.23 10.70
C GLU A 214 -11.88 -8.43 9.53
N THR A 215 -12.80 -7.50 9.81
CA THR A 215 -13.39 -6.63 8.79
C THR A 215 -12.98 -5.18 9.01
N CYS A 216 -12.72 -4.47 7.91
CA CYS A 216 -12.35 -3.06 7.96
C CYS A 216 -13.50 -2.25 8.55
N ALA A 217 -13.17 -1.33 9.46
CA ALA A 217 -14.13 -0.34 9.92
C ALA A 217 -14.59 0.52 8.71
N PRO A 218 -15.92 0.74 8.54
CA PRO A 218 -16.46 1.55 7.46
C PRO A 218 -16.15 3.05 7.60
#